data_AF-A0A522F6R2-F1
#
_entry.id   AF-A0A522F6R2-F1
#
_cell.length_a   1.000
_cell.length_b   1.000
_cell.length_c   1.000
_cell.angle_alpha   90.00
_cell.angle_beta   90.00
_cell.angle_gamma   90.00
#
_symmetry.space_group_name_H-M   'P 1'
#
loop_
_entity.id
_entity.type
_entity.pdbx_description
1 polymer ?
#
loop_
_entity_poly.entity_id
_entity_poly.type
_entity_poly.pdbx_seq_one_letter_code
_entity_poly.pdbx_strand_id
1 'polypeptide(L)'
;MIVEDFNGDNYPDVLIGGNDYTFDIATGYYDANKGIVLLNKGKQQEKEKPTFEVLGPSQSGILLQGMVESLLYFKGDTSLVVAGFNREKAAVFEHINVKK
;
A
#
# COMPACT_ATOMS: atom_id res chain seq x y z
N MET A 1 4.66 -1.79 -6.26
CA MET A 1 4.77 -0.64 -5.34
C MET A 1 4.34 0.61 -6.10
N ILE A 2 3.65 1.53 -5.42
CA ILE A 2 3.30 2.87 -5.94
C ILE A 2 3.96 3.91 -5.03
N VAL A 3 4.49 4.98 -5.62
CA VAL A 3 5.04 6.14 -4.90
C VAL A 3 4.30 7.38 -5.37
N GLU A 4 3.49 7.96 -4.50
CA GLU A 4 2.59 9.09 -4.81
C GLU A 4 2.32 9.88 -3.52
N ASP A 5 1.86 11.13 -3.66
CA ASP A 5 1.37 11.92 -2.53
C ASP A 5 -0.10 11.56 -2.26
N PHE A 6 -0.34 10.65 -1.31
CA PHE A 6 -1.69 10.17 -0.99
C PHE A 6 -2.41 11.13 -0.03
N ASN A 7 -1.69 11.82 0.85
CA ASN A 7 -2.31 12.70 1.84
C ASN A 7 -2.38 14.19 1.40
N GLY A 8 -1.76 14.56 0.28
CA GLY A 8 -1.76 15.91 -0.29
C GLY A 8 -0.80 16.88 0.38
N ASP A 9 0.21 16.41 1.12
CA ASP A 9 1.16 17.27 1.85
C ASP A 9 2.41 17.68 1.03
N ASN A 10 2.47 17.27 -0.24
CA ASN A 10 3.58 17.40 -1.19
C ASN A 10 4.83 16.57 -0.86
N TYR A 11 4.71 15.57 0.01
CA TYR A 11 5.75 14.58 0.24
C TYR A 11 5.31 13.21 -0.30
N PRO A 12 6.21 12.46 -0.98
CA PRO A 12 5.85 11.17 -1.53
C PRO A 12 5.64 10.14 -0.44
N ASP A 13 4.48 9.49 -0.49
CA ASP A 13 4.09 8.31 0.28
C ASP A 13 4.35 7.03 -0.54
N VAL A 14 4.25 5.87 0.11
CA VAL A 14 4.50 4.58 -0.55
C VAL A 14 3.37 3.59 -0.26
N LEU A 15 2.80 3.00 -1.30
CA LEU A 15 1.94 1.82 -1.18
C LEU A 15 2.72 0.57 -1.62
N ILE A 16 2.86 -0.37 -0.70
CA ILE A 16 3.55 -1.63 -0.90
C ILE A 16 2.53 -2.76 -0.91
N GLY A 17 2.65 -3.62 -1.92
CA GLY A 17 1.85 -4.84 -2.03
C GLY A 17 2.38 -5.97 -1.15
N GLY A 18 1.53 -6.97 -0.97
CA GLY A 18 1.84 -8.23 -0.32
C GLY A 18 2.20 -9.33 -1.30
N ASN A 19 2.95 -10.31 -0.84
CA ASN A 19 2.94 -11.62 -1.47
C ASN A 19 2.04 -12.57 -0.66
N ASP A 20 1.39 -13.50 -1.35
CA ASP A 20 0.70 -14.63 -0.75
C ASP A 20 1.50 -15.87 -1.11
N TYR A 21 2.39 -16.28 -0.21
CA TYR A 21 3.08 -17.55 -0.36
C TYR A 21 2.40 -18.60 0.49
N THR A 22 1.50 -19.34 -0.15
CA THR A 22 1.09 -20.67 0.31
C THR A 22 2.32 -21.52 0.63
N PHE A 23 2.28 -22.17 1.79
CA PHE A 23 3.30 -23.02 2.40
C PHE A 23 4.00 -24.01 1.45
N ASP A 24 5.34 -24.02 1.49
CA ASP A 24 6.18 -25.14 1.05
C ASP A 24 6.91 -25.74 2.28
N ILE A 25 6.78 -27.05 2.45
CA ILE A 25 7.31 -27.83 3.58
C ILE A 25 8.85 -27.81 3.60
N ALA A 26 9.51 -27.64 2.44
CA ALA A 26 10.95 -27.75 2.30
C ALA A 26 11.73 -26.45 2.56
N THR A 27 11.10 -25.28 2.38
CA THR A 27 11.81 -23.98 2.38
C THR A 27 11.46 -23.06 3.56
N GLY A 28 10.41 -23.36 4.34
CA GLY A 28 9.96 -22.50 5.43
C GLY A 28 9.10 -21.30 4.98
N TYR A 29 8.40 -20.69 5.95
CA TYR A 29 7.30 -19.72 5.77
C TYR A 29 7.75 -18.25 5.73
N TYR A 30 7.14 -17.46 4.84
CA TYR A 30 7.13 -16.00 4.95
C TYR A 30 5.77 -15.45 4.50
N ASP A 31 4.93 -15.07 5.46
CA ASP A 31 3.75 -14.22 5.20
C ASP A 31 4.26 -12.81 4.88
N ALA A 32 3.88 -12.26 3.74
CA ALA A 32 4.12 -10.85 3.45
C ALA A 32 2.89 -10.04 3.88
N ASN A 33 3.05 -8.72 4.00
CA ASN A 33 1.96 -7.86 4.46
C ASN A 33 0.72 -7.94 3.55
N LYS A 34 -0.46 -7.51 4.01
CA LYS A 34 -1.70 -7.48 3.18
C LYS A 34 -1.97 -6.10 2.56
N GLY A 35 -0.90 -5.44 2.14
CA GLY A 35 -0.91 -4.02 1.79
C GLY A 35 -0.52 -3.15 2.97
N ILE A 36 0.50 -2.32 2.77
CA ILE A 36 0.94 -1.31 3.73
C ILE A 36 1.06 0.03 3.00
N VAL A 37 0.51 1.08 3.62
CA VAL A 37 0.77 2.46 3.21
C VAL A 37 1.77 3.07 4.18
N LEU A 38 2.87 3.60 3.65
CA LEU A 38 3.86 4.37 4.39
C LEU A 38 3.60 5.83 4.09
N LEU A 39 2.99 6.53 5.05
CA LEU A 39 2.78 7.97 4.95
C LEU A 39 4.04 8.71 5.39
N ASN A 40 4.53 9.59 4.55
CA ASN A 40 5.68 10.43 4.84
C ASN A 40 5.27 11.47 5.89
N LYS A 41 6.10 11.66 6.92
CA LYS A 41 5.84 12.70 7.93
C LYS A 41 6.21 14.10 7.44
N GLY A 42 6.75 14.23 6.24
CA GLY A 42 7.06 15.51 5.60
C GLY A 42 7.91 16.41 6.49
N LYS A 43 7.44 17.63 6.77
CA LYS A 43 8.14 18.60 7.63
C LYS A 43 8.13 18.24 9.12
N GLN A 44 7.30 17.30 9.56
CA GLN A 44 7.18 16.88 10.96
C GLN A 44 8.20 15.82 11.35
N GLN A 45 9.18 15.53 10.49
CA GLN A 45 10.24 14.59 10.78
C GLN A 45 11.12 15.11 11.94
N GLU A 46 11.21 14.32 12.99
CA GLU A 46 12.14 14.55 14.10
C GLU A 46 13.43 13.77 13.85
N LYS A 47 14.58 14.35 14.22
CA LYS A 47 15.85 13.62 14.22
C LYS A 47 15.72 12.37 15.08
N GLU A 48 16.28 11.26 14.57
CA GLU A 48 16.29 9.95 15.25
C GLU A 48 14.93 9.25 15.38
N LYS A 49 13.86 9.76 14.76
CA LYS A 49 12.55 9.08 14.67
C LYS A 49 12.29 8.55 13.25
N PRO A 50 11.42 7.52 13.09
CA PRO A 50 11.02 7.04 11.77
C PRO A 50 10.36 8.13 10.93
N THR A 51 10.83 8.26 9.69
CA THR A 51 10.34 9.21 8.68
C THR A 51 8.93 8.89 8.17
N PHE A 52 8.50 7.64 8.29
CA PHE A 52 7.18 7.18 7.84
C PHE A 52 6.28 6.80 9.02
N GLU A 53 5.00 7.12 8.91
CA GLU A 53 3.92 6.47 9.64
C GLU A 53 3.44 5.26 8.84
N VAL A 54 3.29 4.12 9.52
CA VAL A 54 2.87 2.86 8.88
C VAL A 54 1.37 2.70 9.09
N LEU A 55 0.61 2.69 7.99
CA LEU A 55 -0.82 2.39 8.01
C LEU A 55 -1.06 0.97 7.53
N GLY A 56 -1.58 0.13 8.43
CA GLY A 56 -2.08 -1.21 8.08
C GLY A 56 -3.44 -1.17 7.39
N PRO A 57 -3.95 -2.32 6.91
CA PRO A 57 -5.20 -2.39 6.16
C PRO A 57 -6.43 -1.76 6.86
N SER A 58 -6.52 -1.88 8.18
CA SER A 58 -7.62 -1.29 8.96
C SER A 58 -7.58 0.23 9.02
N GLN A 59 -6.41 0.85 8.84
CA GLN A 59 -6.23 2.29 8.87
C GLN A 59 -6.27 2.91 7.47
N SER A 60 -5.71 2.21 6.48
CA SER A 60 -5.66 2.68 5.09
C SER A 60 -6.90 2.32 4.28
N GLY A 61 -7.67 1.32 4.71
CA GLY A 61 -8.76 0.74 3.92
C GLY A 61 -8.29 -0.15 2.76
N ILE A 62 -6.97 -0.35 2.59
CA ILE A 62 -6.41 -1.19 1.54
C ILE A 62 -6.14 -2.58 2.10
N LEU A 63 -6.92 -3.56 1.63
CA LEU A 63 -6.71 -4.98 1.90
C LEU A 63 -6.32 -5.69 0.60
N LEU A 64 -5.02 -5.93 0.42
CA LEU A 64 -4.49 -6.69 -0.71
C LEU A 64 -4.34 -8.16 -0.31
N GLN A 65 -5.43 -8.90 -0.40
CA GLN A 65 -5.45 -10.32 -0.06
C GLN A 65 -5.12 -11.17 -1.29
N GLY A 66 -3.95 -11.80 -1.28
CA GLY A 66 -3.44 -12.63 -2.37
C GLY A 66 -2.06 -12.18 -2.84
N MET A 67 -1.51 -12.88 -3.84
CA MET A 67 -0.18 -12.61 -4.39
C MET A 67 -0.27 -11.41 -5.32
N VAL A 68 0.14 -10.23 -4.85
CA VAL A 68 0.10 -8.99 -5.65
C VAL A 68 1.22 -9.01 -6.69
N GLU A 69 0.85 -9.06 -7.96
CA GLU A 69 1.78 -9.07 -9.11
C GLU A 69 1.92 -7.68 -9.72
N SER A 70 0.90 -6.82 -9.58
CA SER A 70 0.93 -5.46 -10.11
C SER A 70 0.12 -4.50 -9.25
N LEU A 71 0.58 -3.25 -9.22
CA LEU A 71 -0.11 -2.13 -8.62
C LEU A 71 -0.04 -0.96 -9.59
N LEU A 72 -1.20 -0.43 -9.96
CA LEU A 72 -1.32 0.74 -10.83
C LEU A 72 -2.12 1.83 -10.12
N TYR A 73 -1.71 3.08 -10.31
CA TYR A 73 -2.42 4.25 -9.81
C TYR A 73 -2.91 5.09 -10.99
N PHE A 74 -4.22 5.28 -11.06
CA PHE A 74 -4.87 6.10 -12.08
C PHE A 74 -5.33 7.40 -11.43
N LYS A 75 -4.77 8.52 -11.89
CA LYS A 75 -5.20 9.87 -11.49
C LYS A 75 -6.36 10.32 -12.37
N GLY A 76 -7.38 10.88 -11.75
CA GLY A 76 -8.57 11.43 -12.42
C GLY A 76 -9.52 12.06 -11.41
N ASP A 77 -10.74 12.39 -11.85
CA ASP A 77 -11.81 12.92 -10.99
C ASP A 77 -12.06 11.99 -9.79
N THR A 78 -12.04 10.68 -10.05
CA THR A 78 -11.92 9.62 -9.04
C THR A 78 -10.59 8.92 -9.26
N SER A 79 -9.65 9.11 -8.34
CA SER A 79 -8.36 8.43 -8.42
C SER A 79 -8.49 6.99 -7.91
N LEU A 80 -7.85 6.04 -8.61
CA LEU A 80 -8.03 4.61 -8.37
C LEU A 80 -6.67 3.92 -8.17
N VAL A 81 -6.63 3.00 -7.21
CA VAL A 81 -5.58 1.98 -7.12
C VAL A 81 -6.14 0.68 -7.67
N VAL A 82 -5.46 0.10 -8.66
CA VAL A 82 -5.79 -1.22 -9.22
C VAL A 82 -4.68 -2.20 -8.85
N ALA A 83 -5.06 -3.26 -8.16
CA ALA A 83 -4.17 -4.35 -7.77
C ALA A 83 -4.47 -5.60 -8.60
N GLY A 84 -3.46 -6.09 -9.32
CA GLY A 84 -3.52 -7.37 -10.02
C GLY A 84 -2.91 -8.47 -9.16
N PHE A 85 -3.56 -9.64 -9.16
CA PHE A 85 -3.16 -10.78 -8.34
C PHE A 85 -2.87 -12.00 -9.21
N ASN A 86 -1.97 -12.87 -8.76
CA ASN A 86 -1.71 -14.15 -9.42
C ASN A 86 -2.98 -15.02 -9.41
N ARG A 87 -3.46 -15.43 -10.60
CA ARG A 87 -4.63 -16.33 -10.78
C ARG A 87 -5.94 -15.87 -10.13
N GLU A 88 -6.04 -14.59 -9.79
CA GLU A 88 -7.20 -14.01 -9.12
C GLU A 88 -7.70 -12.77 -9.87
N LYS A 89 -8.91 -12.32 -9.54
CA LYS A 89 -9.46 -11.08 -10.11
C LYS A 89 -8.71 -9.87 -9.57
N ALA A 90 -8.58 -8.84 -10.40
CA ALA A 90 -8.06 -7.55 -9.94
C ALA A 90 -9.00 -6.92 -8.90
N ALA A 91 -8.42 -6.25 -7.90
CA ALA A 91 -9.15 -5.42 -6.95
C ALA A 91 -8.96 -3.95 -7.31
N VAL A 92 -10.00 -3.15 -7.09
CA VAL A 92 -10.00 -1.70 -7.35
C VAL A 92 -10.39 -0.98 -6.08
N PHE A 93 -9.57 0.00 -5.70
CA PHE A 93 -9.78 0.83 -4.52
C PHE A 93 -9.88 2.29 -4.98
N GLU A 94 -10.86 3.01 -4.44
CA GLU A 94 -10.95 4.45 -4.60
C GLU A 94 -9.99 5.14 -3.64
N HIS A 95 -9.20 6.09 -4.15
CA HIS A 95 -8.38 6.95 -3.32
C HIS A 95 -9.23 8.14 -2.83
N ILE A 96 -9.60 8.08 -1.55
CA ILE A 96 -10.34 9.13 -0.87
C ILE A 96 -9.35 10.00 -0.10
N ASN A 97 -9.20 11.26 -0.51
CA ASN A 97 -8.40 12.22 0.25
C ASN A 97 -9.23 12.81 1.38
N VAL A 98 -9.10 12.24 2.59
CA VAL A 98 -9.73 12.78 3.79
C VAL A 98 -8.86 13.92 4.30
N LYS A 99 -9.24 15.15 3.98
CA LYS A 99 -8.63 16.33 4.61
C LYS A 99 -8.77 16.20 6.13
N LYS A 100 -7.64 16.06 6.83
CA LYS A 100 -7.58 16.24 8.28
C LYS A 100 -7.74 17.71 8.64
#